data_AF-A0A7R9HGU6-F1
#
_entry.id   AF-A0A7R9HGU6-F1
#
_cell.length_a   1.000
_cell.length_b   1.000
_cell.length_c   1.000
_cell.angle_alpha   90.00
_cell.angle_beta   90.00
_cell.angle_gamma   90.00
#
_symmetry.space_group_name_H-M   'P 1'
#
loop_
_entity.id
_entity.type
_entity.pdbx_description
1 polymer ?
#
loop_
_entity_poly.entity_id
_entity_poly.type
_entity_poly.pdbx_seq_one_letter_code
_entity_poly.pdbx_strand_id
1 'polypeptide(L)'
;YFVSLSQYFEHVEEIEWAIEVCKKTGKPVAATMCIGPQGDLHGVSAGECGVRMVRAGAEIIGVNCHFDPFIVLDTIKLMKETLEKAGLKAYLMAQPLAYHTPDAGKQGFIDLPEFPFALEPRVITRWDAQRYAREAYNLGVRYIGGCCGFEPYHTRAISEELTKERGKEAKGTEKHDLWGGGLTMHTKPWVRARLVQLDLLFSNSLSLFHESFSLLDETVVLIKNVPILWKFNQLNTNTFLKRMSLHLSRKL
;
A
#
# COMPACT_ATOMS: atom_id res chain seq x y z
N TYR A 1 -15.25 18.98 16.00
CA TYR A 1 -14.35 18.34 16.96
C TYR A 1 -12.98 18.21 16.31
N PHE A 2 -11.92 18.65 16.98
CA PHE A 2 -10.54 18.57 16.48
C PHE A 2 -9.85 17.36 17.12
N VAL A 3 -9.08 16.61 16.33
CA VAL A 3 -8.26 15.47 16.75
C VAL A 3 -6.78 15.85 16.57
N SER A 4 -5.92 15.50 17.52
CA SER A 4 -4.48 15.62 17.37
C SER A 4 -3.96 14.40 16.62
N LEU A 5 -3.24 14.60 15.52
CA LEU A 5 -2.72 13.53 14.68
C LEU A 5 -1.19 13.48 14.78
N SER A 6 -0.67 12.38 15.30
CA SER A 6 0.75 12.02 15.31
C SER A 6 0.98 10.97 14.22
N GLN A 7 1.61 11.34 13.12
CA GLN A 7 1.83 10.45 11.97
C GLN A 7 3.29 10.47 11.54
N TYR A 8 3.71 9.46 10.77
CA TYR A 8 5.05 9.36 10.18
C TYR A 8 6.17 9.16 11.23
N PHE A 9 6.03 8.10 12.02
CA PHE A 9 7.04 7.66 12.98
C PHE A 9 7.55 6.26 12.62
N GLU A 10 8.87 6.10 12.64
CA GLU A 10 9.57 4.83 12.36
C GLU A 10 10.04 4.11 13.65
N HIS A 11 9.95 4.82 14.78
CA HIS A 11 10.34 4.36 16.11
C HIS A 11 9.16 4.51 17.08
N VAL A 12 8.82 3.43 17.79
CA VAL A 12 7.68 3.50 18.71
C VAL A 12 7.99 4.38 19.94
N GLU A 13 9.26 4.45 20.36
CA GLU A 13 9.65 5.33 21.48
C GLU A 13 9.30 6.80 21.20
N GLU A 14 9.50 7.25 19.97
CA GLU A 14 9.26 8.64 19.60
C GLU A 14 7.76 8.95 19.50
N ILE A 15 6.95 8.03 18.95
CA ILE A 15 5.50 8.25 18.86
C ILE A 15 4.84 8.21 20.25
N GLU A 16 5.36 7.45 21.21
CA GLU A 16 4.88 7.51 22.61
C GLU A 16 5.02 8.92 23.19
N TRP A 17 6.20 9.54 23.03
CA TRP A 17 6.41 10.92 23.48
C TRP A 17 5.49 11.91 22.75
N ALA A 18 5.30 11.73 21.44
CA ALA A 18 4.38 12.56 20.66
C ALA A 18 2.94 12.44 21.16
N ILE A 19 2.47 11.22 21.44
CA ILE A 19 1.14 10.96 22.00
C ILE A 19 0.99 11.65 23.36
N GLU A 20 1.95 11.47 24.27
CA GLU A 20 1.93 12.10 25.60
C GLU A 20 1.83 13.63 25.53
N VAL A 21 2.56 14.25 24.59
CA VAL A 21 2.46 15.69 24.34
C VAL A 21 1.08 16.06 23.76
N CYS A 22 0.58 15.30 22.78
CA CYS A 22 -0.76 15.53 22.22
C CYS A 22 -1.87 15.38 23.26
N LYS A 23 -1.73 14.49 24.24
CA LYS A 23 -2.73 14.34 25.33
C LYS A 23 -2.87 15.60 26.18
N LYS A 24 -1.82 16.41 26.31
CA LYS A 24 -1.87 17.69 27.04
C LYS A 24 -2.82 18.71 26.40
N THR A 25 -3.20 18.52 25.14
CA THR A 25 -4.16 19.42 24.47
C THR A 25 -5.62 19.13 24.84
N GLY A 26 -5.90 18.05 25.57
CA GLY A 26 -7.27 17.64 25.92
C GLY A 26 -8.14 17.21 24.73
N LYS A 27 -7.52 16.94 23.57
CA LYS A 27 -8.19 16.46 22.35
C LYS A 27 -7.99 14.95 22.21
N PRO A 28 -8.88 14.23 21.52
CA PRO A 28 -8.61 12.85 21.12
C PRO A 28 -7.32 12.79 20.29
N VAL A 29 -6.57 11.70 20.43
CA VAL A 29 -5.29 11.48 19.75
C VAL A 29 -5.42 10.31 18.78
N ALA A 30 -5.07 10.58 17.52
CA ALA A 30 -4.83 9.57 16.50
C ALA A 30 -3.33 9.44 16.27
N ALA A 31 -2.83 8.21 16.27
CA ALA A 31 -1.42 7.90 16.12
C ALA A 31 -1.21 6.87 15.01
N THR A 32 -0.35 7.16 14.05
CA THR A 32 0.02 6.22 13.00
C THR A 32 1.53 6.19 12.80
N MET A 33 2.05 4.98 12.56
CA MET A 33 3.46 4.76 12.26
C MET A 33 3.64 4.42 10.77
N CYS A 34 4.82 4.68 10.21
CA CYS A 34 5.17 4.28 8.85
C CYS A 34 6.02 3.01 8.85
N ILE A 35 5.49 1.96 9.47
CA ILE A 35 6.16 0.66 9.63
C ILE A 35 5.35 -0.44 8.95
N GLY A 36 6.04 -1.49 8.50
CA GLY A 36 5.41 -2.68 7.91
C GLY A 36 5.25 -3.83 8.92
N PRO A 37 4.92 -5.04 8.44
CA PRO A 37 4.73 -6.22 9.30
C PRO A 37 5.97 -6.61 10.11
N GLN A 38 7.15 -6.21 9.65
CA GLN A 38 8.42 -6.47 10.33
C GLN A 38 8.62 -5.63 11.61
N GLY A 39 7.74 -4.66 11.88
CA GLY A 39 7.84 -3.79 13.04
C GLY A 39 8.71 -2.55 12.81
N ASP A 40 8.99 -1.85 13.90
CA ASP A 40 9.72 -0.58 13.90
C ASP A 40 11.23 -0.77 13.65
N LEU A 41 11.97 0.32 13.47
CA LEU A 41 13.40 0.24 13.16
C LEU A 41 14.25 -0.35 14.30
N HIS A 42 13.79 -0.30 15.55
CA HIS A 42 14.44 -0.95 16.69
C HIS A 42 14.08 -2.45 16.85
N GLY A 43 13.23 -2.98 15.97
CA GLY A 43 12.84 -4.39 15.98
C GLY A 43 11.66 -4.70 16.91
N VAL A 44 10.96 -3.67 17.39
CA VAL A 44 9.70 -3.83 18.10
C VAL A 44 8.62 -4.23 17.11
N SER A 45 7.98 -5.38 17.34
CA SER A 45 6.93 -5.87 16.44
C SER A 45 5.80 -4.86 16.24
N ALA A 46 5.16 -4.86 15.07
CA ALA A 46 4.01 -3.98 14.80
C ALA A 46 2.90 -4.12 15.83
N GLY A 47 2.66 -5.36 16.30
CA GLY A 47 1.72 -5.68 17.38
C GLY A 47 2.02 -4.93 18.68
N GLU A 48 3.26 -5.04 19.15
CA GLU A 48 3.71 -4.36 20.37
C GLU A 48 3.70 -2.83 20.20
N CYS A 49 4.04 -2.32 19.01
CA CYS A 49 3.91 -0.90 18.71
C CYS A 49 2.47 -0.41 18.90
N GLY A 50 1.48 -1.19 18.43
CA GLY A 50 0.06 -0.93 18.65
C GLY A 50 -0.30 -0.84 20.13
N VAL A 51 0.15 -1.81 20.93
CA VAL A 51 -0.08 -1.85 22.39
C VAL A 51 0.51 -0.62 23.09
N ARG A 52 1.75 -0.27 22.74
CA ARG A 52 2.48 0.89 23.28
C ARG A 52 1.79 2.22 22.96
N MET A 53 1.36 2.43 21.72
CA MET A 53 0.59 3.62 21.34
C MET A 53 -0.70 3.78 22.15
N VAL A 54 -1.45 2.68 22.36
CA VAL A 54 -2.68 2.71 23.17
C VAL A 54 -2.37 3.02 24.64
N ARG A 55 -1.31 2.42 25.20
CA ARG A 55 -0.87 2.68 26.58
C ARG A 55 -0.39 4.11 26.80
N ALA A 56 0.24 4.72 25.78
CA ALA A 56 0.62 6.14 25.80
C ALA A 56 -0.62 7.07 25.74
N GLY A 57 -1.79 6.55 25.35
CA GLY A 57 -3.07 7.24 25.47
C GLY A 57 -3.77 7.54 24.14
N ALA A 58 -3.31 6.98 23.01
CA ALA A 58 -3.97 7.14 21.72
C ALA A 58 -5.30 6.37 21.66
N GLU A 59 -6.39 7.06 21.28
CA GLU A 59 -7.70 6.44 21.07
C GLU A 59 -7.86 5.83 19.67
N ILE A 60 -7.07 6.31 18.71
CA ILE A 60 -7.03 5.80 17.34
C ILE A 60 -5.58 5.44 17.02
N ILE A 61 -5.32 4.21 16.60
CA ILE A 61 -3.97 3.75 16.23
C ILE A 61 -3.95 3.19 14.81
N GLY A 62 -2.77 3.16 14.18
CA GLY A 62 -2.66 2.55 12.87
C GLY A 62 -1.32 2.74 12.17
N VAL A 63 -1.39 2.66 10.84
CA VAL A 63 -0.23 2.74 9.95
C VAL A 63 -0.52 3.68 8.79
N ASN A 64 0.47 4.48 8.40
CA ASN A 64 0.41 5.40 7.27
C ASN A 64 1.70 5.39 6.43
N CYS A 65 1.61 5.79 5.16
CA CYS A 65 2.77 5.94 4.27
C CYS A 65 3.53 4.62 4.04
N HIS A 66 4.75 4.74 3.46
CA HIS A 66 5.82 3.76 3.22
C HIS A 66 5.49 2.45 2.49
N PHE A 67 4.30 1.91 2.67
CA PHE A 67 3.84 0.63 2.15
C PHE A 67 2.51 0.78 1.43
N ASP A 68 2.31 -0.10 0.46
CA ASP A 68 1.07 -0.22 -0.30
C ASP A 68 -0.14 -0.62 0.57
N PRO A 69 -1.37 -0.56 0.01
CA PRO A 69 -2.58 -0.84 0.76
C PRO A 69 -2.61 -2.21 1.44
N PHE A 70 -2.06 -3.25 0.81
CA PHE A 70 -2.24 -4.63 1.28
C PHE A 70 -1.21 -4.96 2.37
N ILE A 71 0.03 -4.49 2.23
CA ILE A 71 1.05 -4.58 3.29
C ILE A 71 0.62 -3.80 4.54
N VAL A 72 -0.01 -2.63 4.37
CA VAL A 72 -0.58 -1.87 5.51
C VAL A 72 -1.68 -2.67 6.20
N LEU A 73 -2.57 -3.35 5.46
CA LEU A 73 -3.62 -4.16 6.08
C LEU A 73 -3.07 -5.36 6.85
N ASP A 74 -2.02 -6.01 6.34
CA ASP A 74 -1.31 -7.07 7.08
C ASP A 74 -0.73 -6.54 8.41
N THR A 75 -0.16 -5.34 8.38
CA THR A 75 0.39 -4.69 9.58
C THR A 75 -0.71 -4.35 10.59
N ILE A 76 -1.83 -3.81 10.12
CA ILE A 76 -2.99 -3.50 10.96
C ILE A 76 -3.58 -4.77 11.59
N LYS A 77 -3.59 -5.89 10.86
CA LYS A 77 -4.04 -7.18 11.40
C LYS A 77 -3.17 -7.63 12.59
N LEU A 78 -1.85 -7.51 12.48
CA LEU A 78 -0.92 -7.80 13.58
C LEU A 78 -1.15 -6.89 14.80
N MET A 79 -1.36 -5.59 14.57
CA MET A 79 -1.73 -4.64 15.63
C MET A 79 -3.02 -5.05 16.33
N LYS A 80 -4.07 -5.34 15.55
CA LYS A 80 -5.38 -5.74 16.06
C LYS A 80 -5.31 -7.01 16.92
N GLU A 81 -4.70 -8.07 16.40
CA GLU A 81 -4.59 -9.36 17.11
C GLU A 81 -3.84 -9.22 18.44
N THR A 82 -2.81 -8.36 18.48
CA THR A 82 -2.02 -8.14 19.69
C THR A 82 -2.79 -7.30 20.71
N LEU A 83 -3.53 -6.29 20.28
CA LEU A 83 -4.43 -5.52 21.15
C LEU A 83 -5.51 -6.41 21.77
N GLU A 84 -6.13 -7.29 20.97
CA GLU A 84 -7.14 -8.23 21.44
C GLU A 84 -6.58 -9.18 22.52
N LYS A 85 -5.38 -9.74 22.30
CA LYS A 85 -4.68 -10.57 23.29
C LYS A 85 -4.34 -9.81 24.57
N ALA A 86 -4.02 -8.51 24.46
CA ALA A 86 -3.73 -7.64 25.59
C ALA A 86 -4.98 -7.10 26.30
N GLY A 87 -6.19 -7.40 25.81
CA GLY A 87 -7.45 -6.87 26.36
C GLY A 87 -7.61 -5.35 26.18
N LEU A 88 -6.88 -4.75 25.23
CA LEU A 88 -6.91 -3.33 24.94
C LEU A 88 -7.89 -3.01 23.81
N LYS A 89 -8.44 -1.79 23.81
CA LYS A 89 -9.37 -1.31 22.78
C LYS A 89 -8.89 0.03 22.23
N ALA A 90 -8.91 0.14 20.91
CA ALA A 90 -8.68 1.38 20.17
C ALA A 90 -9.38 1.30 18.81
N TYR A 91 -9.64 2.46 18.19
CA TYR A 91 -10.05 2.49 16.79
C TYR A 91 -8.85 2.25 15.89
N LEU A 92 -9.06 1.53 14.79
CA LEU A 92 -8.02 1.24 13.80
C LEU A 92 -8.07 2.23 12.64
N MET A 93 -6.88 2.66 12.20
CA MET A 93 -6.64 3.64 11.14
C MET A 93 -5.66 3.09 10.10
N ALA A 94 -5.94 3.31 8.82
CA ALA A 94 -5.05 2.92 7.74
C ALA A 94 -4.98 4.03 6.69
N GLN A 95 -3.77 4.44 6.33
CA GLN A 95 -3.50 5.45 5.30
C GLN A 95 -2.29 5.05 4.44
N PRO A 96 -2.41 4.01 3.62
CA PRO A 96 -1.29 3.49 2.81
C PRO A 96 -0.85 4.46 1.71
N LEU A 97 0.23 4.08 1.02
CA LEU A 97 0.57 4.65 -0.28
C LEU A 97 -0.50 4.32 -1.33
N ALA A 98 -0.62 5.19 -2.33
CA ALA A 98 -1.30 4.85 -3.58
C ALA A 98 -0.34 4.26 -4.62
N TYR A 99 0.70 3.57 -4.17
CA TYR A 99 1.68 2.89 -5.02
C TYR A 99 1.74 1.42 -4.60
N HIS A 100 1.80 0.50 -5.56
CA HIS A 100 2.12 -0.91 -5.31
C HIS A 100 3.61 -1.05 -4.99
N THR A 101 3.93 -1.64 -3.83
CA THR A 101 5.30 -1.76 -3.31
C THR A 101 5.58 -3.17 -2.78
N PRO A 102 5.30 -4.24 -3.55
CA PRO A 102 5.51 -5.61 -3.10
C PRO A 102 7.00 -5.95 -2.85
N ASP A 103 7.89 -5.15 -3.44
CA ASP A 103 9.34 -5.21 -3.40
C ASP A 103 9.97 -4.27 -2.36
N ALA A 104 9.16 -3.50 -1.61
CA ALA A 104 9.68 -2.66 -0.54
C ALA A 104 10.22 -3.51 0.62
N GLY A 105 11.45 -3.21 1.03
CA GLY A 105 12.05 -3.73 2.26
C GLY A 105 11.48 -3.04 3.51
N LYS A 106 12.15 -3.24 4.65
CA LYS A 106 11.73 -2.68 5.95
C LYS A 106 11.59 -1.15 5.93
N GLN A 107 12.40 -0.46 5.13
CA GLN A 107 12.43 1.01 5.02
C GLN A 107 11.29 1.59 4.16
N GLY A 108 10.47 0.73 3.55
CA GLY A 108 9.38 1.16 2.68
C GLY A 108 9.85 1.66 1.32
N PHE A 109 8.96 2.35 0.61
CA PHE A 109 9.17 2.80 -0.77
C PHE A 109 10.29 3.83 -0.99
N ILE A 110 10.85 4.42 0.06
CA ILE A 110 11.92 5.43 -0.06
C ILE A 110 13.22 4.80 -0.56
N ASP A 111 13.46 3.53 -0.23
CA ASP A 111 14.62 2.76 -0.69
C ASP A 111 14.43 2.17 -2.09
N LEU A 112 13.24 2.32 -2.69
CA LEU A 112 13.02 1.87 -4.06
C LEU A 112 13.76 2.80 -5.04
N PRO A 113 14.45 2.28 -6.07
CA PRO A 113 15.19 3.09 -7.04
C PRO A 113 14.34 4.16 -7.75
N GLU A 114 13.04 3.92 -7.86
CA GLU A 114 12.09 4.83 -8.52
C GLU A 114 11.70 6.04 -7.65
N PHE A 115 12.00 6.02 -6.35
CA PHE A 115 11.64 7.12 -5.48
C PHE A 115 12.48 8.38 -5.75
N PRO A 116 11.88 9.60 -5.80
CA PRO A 116 10.45 9.88 -5.85
C PRO A 116 9.91 10.14 -7.28
N PHE A 117 10.74 10.06 -8.32
CA PHE A 117 10.45 10.62 -9.65
C PHE A 117 10.05 9.61 -10.74
N ALA A 118 9.90 8.33 -10.40
CA ALA A 118 9.54 7.28 -11.36
C ALA A 118 8.48 6.29 -10.80
N LEU A 119 7.69 6.73 -9.82
CA LEU A 119 6.66 5.90 -9.17
C LEU A 119 5.36 5.77 -9.99
N GLU A 120 5.23 6.47 -11.11
CA GLU A 120 4.03 6.51 -11.96
C GLU A 120 3.49 5.12 -12.34
N PRO A 121 4.32 4.12 -12.71
CA PRO A 121 3.83 2.79 -13.05
C PRO A 121 3.23 2.03 -11.87
N ARG A 122 3.56 2.44 -10.63
CA ARG A 122 3.12 1.78 -9.40
C ARG A 122 1.76 2.29 -8.91
N VAL A 123 1.24 3.39 -9.47
CA VAL A 123 0.01 4.04 -9.00
C VAL A 123 -1.16 3.06 -9.00
N ILE A 124 -1.84 2.94 -7.86
CA ILE A 124 -3.01 2.07 -7.72
C ILE A 124 -4.17 2.62 -8.56
N THR A 125 -5.04 1.72 -9.00
CA THR A 125 -6.27 2.12 -9.67
C THR A 125 -7.37 2.47 -8.65
N ARG A 126 -8.48 3.04 -9.14
CA ARG A 126 -9.69 3.22 -8.31
C ARG A 126 -10.26 1.88 -7.82
N TRP A 127 -10.05 0.81 -8.58
CA TRP A 127 -10.54 -0.54 -8.24
C TRP A 127 -9.71 -1.15 -7.12
N ASP A 128 -8.39 -0.94 -7.15
CA ASP A 128 -7.50 -1.29 -6.03
C ASP A 128 -7.89 -0.52 -4.76
N ALA A 129 -8.22 0.76 -4.88
CA ALA A 129 -8.69 1.57 -3.75
C ALA A 129 -10.05 1.08 -3.19
N GLN A 130 -10.98 0.61 -4.04
CA GLN A 130 -12.22 -0.03 -3.59
C GLN A 130 -11.94 -1.35 -2.88
N ARG A 131 -11.10 -2.22 -3.46
CA ARG A 131 -10.69 -3.49 -2.83
C ARG A 131 -10.08 -3.23 -1.45
N TYR A 132 -9.12 -2.32 -1.36
CA TYR A 132 -8.52 -1.87 -0.11
C TYR A 132 -9.58 -1.39 0.89
N ALA A 133 -10.51 -0.53 0.49
CA ALA A 133 -11.55 -0.01 1.38
C ALA A 133 -12.44 -1.11 1.96
N ARG A 134 -12.84 -2.07 1.11
CA ARG A 134 -13.65 -3.23 1.53
C ARG A 134 -12.89 -4.11 2.51
N GLU A 135 -11.64 -4.46 2.20
CA GLU A 135 -10.80 -5.28 3.06
C GLU A 135 -10.50 -4.59 4.40
N ALA A 136 -10.17 -3.29 4.38
CA ALA A 136 -9.95 -2.47 5.57
C ALA A 136 -11.20 -2.45 6.47
N TYR A 137 -12.38 -2.20 5.88
CA TYR A 137 -13.63 -2.16 6.62
C TYR A 137 -13.95 -3.52 7.28
N ASN A 138 -13.77 -4.62 6.54
CA ASN A 138 -13.98 -5.98 7.02
C ASN A 138 -12.98 -6.36 8.13
N LEU A 139 -11.74 -5.88 8.05
CA LEU A 139 -10.71 -6.07 9.09
C LEU A 139 -11.07 -5.32 10.39
N GLY A 140 -11.94 -4.32 10.33
CA GLY A 140 -12.37 -3.52 11.49
C GLY A 140 -11.82 -2.09 11.50
N VAL A 141 -11.13 -1.67 10.42
CA VAL A 141 -10.67 -0.29 10.27
C VAL A 141 -11.86 0.65 10.14
N ARG A 142 -11.82 1.78 10.85
CA ARG A 142 -12.89 2.78 10.84
C ARG A 142 -12.41 4.18 10.46
N TYR A 143 -11.11 4.39 10.45
CA TYR A 143 -10.48 5.51 9.77
C TYR A 143 -9.73 4.97 8.55
N ILE A 144 -10.37 5.00 7.38
CA ILE A 144 -9.83 4.50 6.12
C ILE A 144 -9.49 5.72 5.25
N GLY A 145 -8.23 5.89 4.93
CA GLY A 145 -7.74 7.01 4.13
C GLY A 145 -6.57 6.60 3.25
N GLY A 146 -5.70 7.56 2.97
CA GLY A 146 -4.51 7.35 2.17
C GLY A 146 -3.44 8.40 2.44
N CYS A 147 -2.23 8.17 1.95
CA CYS A 147 -1.05 9.01 2.12
C CYS A 147 -0.47 9.39 0.74
N CYS A 148 0.84 9.28 0.51
CA CYS A 148 1.48 9.69 -0.74
C CYS A 148 0.89 8.97 -1.96
N GLY A 149 0.63 9.72 -3.02
CA GLY A 149 0.01 9.25 -4.27
C GLY A 149 -1.53 9.21 -4.25
N PHE A 150 -2.19 9.38 -3.09
CA PHE A 150 -3.64 9.40 -3.05
C PHE A 150 -4.20 10.68 -3.67
N GLU A 151 -4.60 10.57 -4.93
CA GLU A 151 -5.42 11.57 -5.61
C GLU A 151 -6.91 11.54 -5.19
N PRO A 152 -7.68 12.63 -5.43
CA PRO A 152 -9.09 12.72 -5.03
C PRO A 152 -9.98 11.56 -5.50
N TYR A 153 -9.68 10.95 -6.65
CA TYR A 153 -10.48 9.83 -7.15
C TYR A 153 -10.27 8.53 -6.36
N HIS A 154 -9.13 8.36 -5.67
CA HIS A 154 -8.92 7.25 -4.74
C HIS A 154 -9.74 7.43 -3.47
N THR A 155 -9.79 8.65 -2.91
CA THR A 155 -10.66 8.96 -1.78
C THR A 155 -12.13 8.79 -2.15
N ARG A 156 -12.52 9.20 -3.37
CA ARG A 156 -13.87 8.92 -3.90
C ARG A 156 -14.13 7.42 -3.96
N ALA A 157 -13.19 6.61 -4.47
CA ALA A 157 -13.33 5.16 -4.54
C ALA A 157 -13.57 4.51 -3.17
N ILE A 158 -12.83 4.91 -2.12
CA ILE A 158 -13.08 4.47 -0.74
C ILE A 158 -14.52 4.82 -0.31
N SER A 159 -14.93 6.07 -0.56
CA SER A 159 -16.26 6.54 -0.21
C SER A 159 -17.37 5.79 -0.95
N GLU A 160 -17.17 5.53 -2.23
CA GLU A 160 -18.09 4.81 -3.13
C GLU A 160 -18.27 3.36 -2.69
N GLU A 161 -17.15 2.66 -2.41
CA GLU A 161 -17.17 1.27 -1.92
C GLU A 161 -17.99 1.14 -0.62
N LEU A 162 -17.86 2.12 0.28
CA LEU A 162 -18.50 2.10 1.60
C LEU A 162 -19.81 2.89 1.66
N THR A 163 -20.42 3.19 0.50
CA THR A 163 -21.67 3.97 0.44
C THR A 163 -22.79 3.29 1.23
N LYS A 164 -22.93 1.96 1.08
CA LYS A 164 -23.96 1.17 1.77
C LYS A 164 -23.81 1.25 3.29
N GLU A 165 -22.58 1.10 3.79
CA GLU A 165 -22.25 1.16 5.21
C GLU A 165 -22.42 2.57 5.79
N ARG A 166 -22.18 3.61 4.99
CA ARG A 166 -22.28 5.01 5.41
C ARG A 166 -23.68 5.59 5.28
N GLY A 167 -24.54 4.97 4.47
CA GLY A 167 -25.90 5.44 4.18
C GLY A 167 -25.96 6.76 3.41
N LYS A 168 -24.85 7.18 2.80
CA LYS A 168 -24.78 8.42 2.00
C LYS A 168 -23.68 8.36 0.96
N GLU A 169 -23.94 9.00 -0.17
CA GLU A 169 -22.96 9.22 -1.23
C GLU A 169 -22.08 10.43 -0.92
N ALA A 170 -20.86 10.44 -1.44
CA ALA A 170 -20.03 11.64 -1.41
C ALA A 170 -20.30 12.52 -2.62
N LYS A 171 -20.17 13.84 -2.45
CA LYS A 171 -20.27 14.82 -3.55
C LYS A 171 -19.35 14.51 -4.73
N GLY A 172 -18.21 13.87 -4.47
CA GLY A 172 -17.27 13.44 -5.52
C GLY A 172 -17.87 12.43 -6.52
N THR A 173 -18.97 11.78 -6.16
CA THR A 173 -19.67 10.79 -7.00
C THR A 173 -20.63 11.43 -8.00
N GLU A 174 -21.01 12.71 -7.86
CA GLU A 174 -21.93 13.39 -8.79
C GLU A 174 -21.47 13.35 -10.27
N LYS A 175 -20.18 13.19 -10.51
CA LYS A 175 -19.56 13.11 -11.85
C LYS A 175 -19.01 11.72 -12.18
N HIS A 176 -19.47 10.68 -11.49
CA HIS A 176 -18.94 9.34 -11.64
C HIS A 176 -20.02 8.29 -11.43
N ASP A 177 -20.13 7.35 -12.37
CA ASP A 177 -20.96 6.17 -12.20
C ASP A 177 -20.09 4.97 -11.81
N LEU A 178 -20.57 4.21 -10.82
CA LEU A 178 -19.88 3.03 -10.30
C LEU A 178 -19.60 2.01 -11.40
N TRP A 179 -18.47 1.30 -11.27
CA TRP A 179 -18.10 0.17 -12.14
C TRP A 179 -18.15 0.48 -13.64
N GLY A 180 -17.78 1.71 -13.98
CA GLY A 180 -17.70 2.17 -15.36
C GLY A 180 -19.05 2.59 -15.97
N GLY A 181 -20.11 2.74 -15.18
CA GLY A 181 -21.48 3.04 -15.65
C GLY A 181 -21.58 4.17 -16.68
N GLY A 182 -20.70 5.16 -16.62
CA GLY A 182 -20.65 6.28 -17.57
C GLY A 182 -20.28 5.86 -19.00
N LEU A 183 -19.84 4.61 -19.20
CA LEU A 183 -19.54 4.04 -20.52
C LEU A 183 -20.78 3.46 -21.23
N THR A 184 -21.94 3.37 -20.57
CA THR A 184 -23.19 2.80 -21.12
C THR A 184 -23.60 3.38 -22.46
N MET A 185 -23.38 4.67 -22.69
CA MET A 185 -23.79 5.36 -23.93
C MET A 185 -22.67 5.45 -24.98
N HIS A 186 -21.50 4.85 -24.74
CA HIS A 186 -20.39 4.92 -25.68
C HIS A 186 -20.74 4.23 -27.01
N THR A 187 -20.38 4.80 -28.17
CA THR A 187 -20.78 4.27 -29.50
C THR A 187 -20.23 2.87 -29.81
N LYS A 188 -18.99 2.60 -29.41
CA LYS A 188 -18.28 1.33 -29.64
C LYS A 188 -18.75 0.22 -28.67
N PRO A 189 -19.28 -0.92 -29.16
CA PRO A 189 -19.78 -2.02 -28.30
C PRO A 189 -18.73 -2.59 -27.33
N TRP A 190 -17.47 -2.74 -27.75
CA TRP A 190 -16.40 -3.27 -26.91
C TRP A 190 -15.98 -2.32 -25.77
N VAL A 191 -16.32 -1.02 -25.85
CA VAL A 191 -16.12 -0.09 -24.74
C VAL A 191 -17.24 -0.24 -23.72
N ARG A 192 -18.49 -0.37 -24.17
CA ARG A 192 -19.63 -0.69 -23.29
C ARG A 192 -19.47 -2.04 -22.62
N ALA A 193 -18.84 -3.02 -23.27
CA ALA A 193 -18.57 -4.32 -22.68
C ALA A 193 -17.65 -4.29 -21.44
N ARG A 194 -17.01 -3.15 -21.14
CA ARG A 194 -16.19 -2.95 -19.93
C ARG A 194 -17.02 -2.61 -18.68
N LEU A 195 -18.35 -2.50 -18.82
CA LEU A 195 -19.31 -2.29 -17.73
C LEU A 195 -19.45 -3.54 -16.85
N VAL A 196 -18.40 -3.88 -16.13
CA VAL A 196 -18.39 -5.03 -15.25
C VAL A 196 -17.80 -4.64 -13.91
N GLN A 197 -18.26 -5.29 -12.84
CA GLN A 197 -17.54 -5.29 -11.59
C GLN A 197 -16.16 -5.92 -11.88
N LEU A 198 -15.11 -5.09 -11.85
CA LEU A 198 -13.82 -5.33 -12.50
C LEU A 198 -12.92 -6.34 -11.75
N ASP A 199 -13.47 -7.16 -10.86
CA ASP A 199 -12.72 -8.18 -10.11
C ASP A 199 -11.99 -9.17 -11.04
N LEU A 200 -12.47 -9.36 -12.28
CA LEU A 200 -11.95 -10.35 -13.23
C LEU A 200 -10.89 -9.83 -14.22
N LEU A 201 -10.78 -8.52 -14.45
CA LEU A 201 -9.85 -8.00 -15.48
C LEU A 201 -8.43 -7.75 -14.92
N PHE A 202 -8.27 -7.56 -13.61
CA PHE A 202 -6.98 -7.22 -12.99
C PHE A 202 -6.15 -8.41 -12.49
N SER A 203 -6.68 -9.64 -12.52
CA SER A 203 -5.88 -10.83 -12.25
C SER A 203 -4.74 -11.02 -13.25
N ASN A 204 -4.87 -10.46 -14.46
CA ASN A 204 -3.88 -10.61 -15.55
C ASN A 204 -2.83 -9.49 -15.63
N SER A 205 -2.98 -8.36 -14.92
CA SER A 205 -1.92 -7.33 -14.87
C SER A 205 -0.97 -7.55 -13.70
N LEU A 206 -1.44 -8.11 -12.59
CA LEU A 206 -0.61 -8.50 -11.44
C LEU A 206 0.41 -9.59 -11.81
N SER A 207 0.08 -10.48 -12.77
CA SER A 207 1.03 -11.49 -13.27
C SER A 207 2.14 -10.91 -14.14
N LEU A 208 1.90 -9.79 -14.84
CA LEU A 208 2.94 -9.10 -15.61
C LEU A 208 3.88 -8.28 -14.72
N PHE A 209 3.39 -7.74 -13.61
CA PHE A 209 4.22 -7.02 -12.63
C PHE A 209 5.18 -7.95 -11.86
N HIS A 210 4.82 -9.22 -11.66
CA HIS A 210 5.67 -10.21 -11.00
C HIS A 210 6.94 -10.58 -11.81
N GLU A 211 7.04 -10.21 -13.08
CA GLU A 211 8.28 -10.41 -13.87
C GLU A 211 9.06 -9.10 -14.07
N SER A 212 8.49 -7.94 -13.76
CA SER A 212 9.13 -6.62 -13.92
C SER A 212 9.78 -6.12 -12.63
N PHE A 213 10.37 -7.02 -11.84
CA PHE A 213 11.10 -6.64 -10.64
C PHE A 213 12.41 -5.93 -11.00
N SER A 214 12.74 -4.92 -10.20
CA SER A 214 13.94 -4.10 -10.25
C SER A 214 15.21 -4.93 -9.98
N LEU A 215 15.65 -5.71 -10.96
CA LEU A 215 17.01 -6.27 -11.06
C LEU A 215 17.88 -5.36 -11.95
N LEU A 216 18.00 -4.08 -11.60
CA LEU A 216 18.89 -3.14 -12.29
C LEU A 216 19.88 -2.43 -11.36
N ASP A 217 20.20 -3.01 -10.19
CA ASP A 217 21.34 -2.59 -9.37
C ASP A 217 22.51 -3.59 -9.44
N GLU A 218 22.97 -3.93 -10.65
CA GLU A 218 24.34 -4.47 -10.86
C GLU A 218 24.98 -3.96 -12.17
N THR A 219 24.65 -2.74 -12.62
CA THR A 219 25.40 -2.12 -13.74
C THR A 219 26.46 -1.15 -13.23
N VAL A 220 27.57 -1.72 -12.76
CA VAL A 220 28.94 -1.33 -13.15
C VAL A 220 29.25 0.18 -13.17
N VAL A 221 29.63 0.73 -12.00
CA VAL A 221 30.74 1.69 -11.96
C VAL A 221 31.96 0.92 -11.47
N LEU A 222 32.76 0.44 -12.42
CA LEU A 222 34.07 -0.17 -12.16
C LEU A 222 35.01 0.87 -11.57
N ILE A 223 35.05 0.95 -10.24
CA ILE A 223 36.23 1.47 -9.54
C ILE A 223 37.26 0.33 -9.55
N LYS A 224 38.44 0.66 -10.08
CA LYS A 224 39.58 -0.23 -10.34
C LYS A 224 39.95 -1.11 -9.12
N ASN A 225 40.31 -2.36 -9.43
CA ASN A 225 41.14 -3.31 -8.68
C ASN A 225 40.54 -4.05 -7.46
N VAL A 226 39.88 -5.18 -7.70
CA VAL A 226 39.99 -6.38 -6.84
C VAL A 226 39.80 -7.64 -7.71
N PRO A 227 40.75 -8.60 -7.76
CA PRO A 227 40.50 -9.93 -8.31
C PRO A 227 40.09 -10.88 -7.17
N ILE A 228 39.00 -11.64 -7.33
CA ILE A 228 38.85 -13.07 -6.92
C ILE A 228 37.37 -13.52 -6.97
N LEU A 229 37.13 -14.47 -7.88
CA LEU A 229 36.19 -15.61 -7.87
C LEU A 229 34.74 -15.42 -7.38
N TRP A 230 33.79 -15.40 -8.33
CA TRP A 230 32.43 -15.90 -8.13
C TRP A 230 32.04 -16.91 -9.21
N LYS A 231 31.75 -18.15 -8.80
CA LYS A 231 31.13 -19.20 -9.63
C LYS A 231 29.64 -18.92 -9.72
N PHE A 232 29.15 -18.49 -10.89
CA PHE A 232 27.72 -18.34 -11.17
C PHE A 232 27.11 -19.67 -11.63
N ASN A 233 25.95 -20.01 -11.07
CA ASN A 233 25.20 -21.24 -11.33
C ASN A 233 24.48 -21.15 -12.69
N GLN A 234 24.93 -21.92 -13.69
CA GLN A 234 24.47 -21.91 -15.08
C GLN A 234 23.17 -22.71 -15.34
N LEU A 235 22.02 -22.31 -14.78
CA LEU A 235 20.80 -23.10 -14.99
C LEU A 235 19.62 -22.43 -15.72
N ASN A 236 19.64 -21.13 -16.04
CA ASN A 236 18.49 -20.51 -16.73
C ASN A 236 18.77 -19.68 -17.99
N THR A 237 20.02 -19.55 -18.45
CA THR A 237 20.35 -18.79 -19.67
C THR A 237 20.10 -19.56 -20.98
N ASN A 238 20.08 -20.90 -20.93
CA ASN A 238 19.91 -21.73 -22.14
C ASN A 238 18.49 -21.72 -22.71
N THR A 239 17.47 -21.45 -21.89
CA THR A 239 16.06 -21.47 -22.30
C THR A 239 15.66 -20.18 -23.02
N PHE A 240 16.25 -19.04 -22.62
CA PHE A 240 16.00 -17.74 -23.21
C PHE A 240 16.66 -17.58 -24.58
N LEU A 241 17.93 -18.00 -24.72
CA LEU A 241 18.65 -17.93 -26.00
C LEU A 241 18.07 -18.87 -27.08
N LYS A 242 17.53 -20.04 -26.69
CA LYS A 242 16.85 -20.94 -27.63
C LYS A 242 15.56 -20.35 -28.23
N ARG A 243 14.81 -19.54 -27.46
CA ARG A 243 13.58 -18.90 -27.96
C ARG A 243 13.85 -17.71 -28.88
N MET A 244 14.94 -16.98 -28.66
CA MET A 244 15.32 -15.85 -29.51
C MET A 244 15.86 -16.28 -30.88
N SER A 245 16.59 -17.41 -30.94
CA SER A 245 17.10 -18.01 -32.18
C SER A 245 15.96 -18.50 -33.11
N LEU A 246 14.86 -19.01 -32.56
CA LEU A 246 13.71 -19.49 -33.33
C LEU A 246 12.83 -18.38 -33.95
N HIS A 247 12.92 -17.14 -33.45
CA HIS A 247 12.13 -16.01 -33.96
C HIS A 247 12.83 -15.26 -35.10
N LEU A 248 14.17 -15.27 -35.13
CA LEU A 248 14.98 -14.60 -36.16
C LEU A 248 15.11 -15.41 -37.46
N SER A 249 14.87 -16.72 -37.44
CA SER A 249 14.96 -17.60 -38.62
C SER A 249 13.67 -17.66 -39.48
N ARG A 250 12.65 -16.82 -39.20
CA ARG A 250 11.39 -16.77 -39.97
C ARG A 250 11.14 -15.43 -40.68
N LYS A 251 12.13 -14.55 -40.77
CA LYS A 251 12.04 -13.26 -41.48
C LYS A 251 13.24 -12.93 -42.38
N LEU A 252 13.92 -13.95 -42.90
CA LEU A 252 14.79 -13.84 -44.08
C LEU A 252 14.40 -14.94 -45.07
#